data_AF-A0A6P0N0R4-F1
#
_entry.id   AF-A0A6P0N0R4-F1
#
_cell.length_a   1.000
_cell.length_b   1.000
_cell.length_c   1.000
_cell.angle_alpha   90.00
_cell.angle_beta   90.00
_cell.angle_gamma   90.00
#
_symmetry.space_group_name_H-M   'P 1'
#
loop_
_entity.id
_entity.type
_entity.pdbx_description
1 polymer ?
#
loop_
_entity_poly.entity_id
_entity_poly.type
_entity_poly.pdbx_seq_one_letter_code
_entity_poly.pdbx_strand_id
1 'polypeptide(L)'
;MIVEAIVLAMNKAVLPDNNNGVIVGIFGIVATTVFVTNVTAPPIAKDAFNIEGAEPGAGALIFANIIMLTIMLLGAYIAWRALKGDQKNRWIRSCAIAFASIRGTSFQGANLTNANFTGTTLKSTDFREAILTRTNFKKTKKLDLARAGTTYLQNSQVRQLLITGEGQNKNFDRLDLRYLNLQGAKLENASFIDADFYQANLQGANLSRAILVNTKFDRADLRSANLTGSCIQNWDITKTTKLDGIACDYVYLEWVKEDNWLNGDKRDQMPPRGKFIEGGFVNF
;
A
#
# COMPACT_ATOMS: atom_id res chain seq x y z
N MET A 1 -8.19 26.57 21.46
CA MET A 1 -6.76 26.56 21.81
C MET A 1 -5.90 25.52 21.08
N ILE A 2 -5.92 24.21 21.36
CA ILE A 2 -5.06 23.23 20.63
C ILE A 2 -5.46 23.10 19.14
N VAL A 3 -6.74 23.21 18.84
CA VAL A 3 -7.28 23.19 17.46
C VAL A 3 -6.94 24.48 16.70
N GLU A 4 -6.91 25.64 17.36
CA GLU A 4 -6.63 26.94 16.71
C GLU A 4 -5.13 27.16 16.42
N ALA A 5 -4.24 26.60 17.25
CA ALA A 5 -2.80 26.64 16.98
C ALA A 5 -2.40 25.75 15.77
N ILE A 6 -3.10 24.63 15.56
CA ILE A 6 -2.94 23.79 14.37
C ILE A 6 -3.44 24.52 13.11
N VAL A 7 -4.51 25.31 13.23
CA VAL A 7 -5.08 26.13 12.14
C VAL A 7 -4.16 27.30 11.76
N LEU A 8 -3.51 27.96 12.72
CA LEU A 8 -2.61 29.10 12.44
C LEU A 8 -1.28 28.66 11.80
N ALA A 9 -0.77 27.47 12.15
CA ALA A 9 0.47 26.92 11.60
C ALA A 9 0.35 26.47 10.13
N MET A 10 -0.86 26.14 9.67
CA MET A 10 -1.12 25.80 8.26
C MET A 10 -1.18 27.03 7.35
N ASN A 11 -1.41 28.24 7.90
CA ASN A 11 -1.71 29.44 7.11
C ASN A 11 -0.49 30.27 6.65
N LYS A 12 0.74 29.92 7.08
CA LYS A 12 1.99 30.62 6.69
C LYS A 12 2.84 29.89 5.66
N ALA A 13 2.37 28.77 5.10
CA ALA A 13 3.14 27.95 4.17
C ALA A 13 3.14 28.43 2.70
N VAL A 14 3.10 29.75 2.47
CA VAL A 14 3.07 30.38 1.13
C VAL A 14 4.42 31.03 0.78
N LEU A 15 5.24 30.29 -0.01
CA LEU A 15 6.17 30.69 -1.11
C LEU A 15 7.45 31.56 -0.84
N PRO A 16 8.46 31.66 -1.76
CA PRO A 16 8.85 30.82 -2.94
C PRO A 16 10.38 30.48 -3.09
N ASP A 17 10.65 29.54 -4.03
CA ASP A 17 11.80 29.28 -4.94
C ASP A 17 13.29 29.36 -4.50
N ASN A 18 14.06 28.28 -4.72
CA ASN A 18 15.02 28.14 -5.85
C ASN A 18 15.76 26.76 -5.83
N ASN A 19 16.24 26.37 -7.00
CA ASN A 19 16.90 25.13 -7.44
C ASN A 19 17.99 24.51 -6.53
N ASN A 20 18.11 23.18 -6.71
CA ASN A 20 19.22 22.28 -6.34
C ASN A 20 19.21 21.66 -4.93
N GLY A 21 18.55 20.49 -4.84
CA GLY A 21 19.22 19.26 -4.41
C GLY A 21 19.80 19.20 -3.00
N VAL A 22 19.03 19.47 -1.96
CA VAL A 22 19.25 18.89 -0.61
C VAL A 22 17.88 18.65 0.04
N ILE A 23 17.78 17.54 0.76
CA ILE A 23 16.59 17.08 1.50
C ILE A 23 16.11 18.18 2.46
N VAL A 24 15.16 19.01 2.04
CA VAL A 24 14.42 19.94 2.92
C VAL A 24 12.94 19.84 2.60
N GLY A 25 12.25 19.04 3.41
CA GLY A 25 10.82 18.77 3.30
C GLY A 25 10.60 17.53 4.13
N ILE A 26 10.46 17.66 5.44
CA ILE A 26 9.11 17.74 6.02
C ILE A 26 8.99 18.73 7.19
N PHE A 27 10.05 19.41 7.63
CA PHE A 27 9.92 20.44 8.69
C PHE A 27 10.77 21.66 8.39
N GLY A 28 10.22 22.56 7.57
CA GLY A 28 10.71 23.93 7.47
C GLY A 28 10.28 24.71 8.72
N ILE A 29 11.12 24.63 9.74
CA ILE A 29 11.47 25.68 10.70
C ILE A 29 10.38 26.76 10.86
N VAL A 30 9.62 26.70 11.96
CA VAL A 30 9.08 27.92 12.56
C VAL A 30 10.04 28.33 13.67
N ALA A 31 11.17 28.89 13.25
CA ALA A 31 11.86 29.90 14.04
C ALA A 31 11.13 31.22 13.77
N THR A 32 9.91 31.37 14.29
CA THR A 32 9.51 32.72 14.67
C THR A 32 10.10 32.93 16.03
N THR A 33 11.14 33.75 16.08
CA THR A 33 11.42 34.61 17.23
C THR A 33 10.10 35.24 17.67
N VAL A 34 9.44 34.64 18.64
CA VAL A 34 8.41 35.35 19.38
C VAL A 34 9.21 36.23 20.32
N PHE A 35 9.31 37.51 19.95
CA PHE A 35 9.43 38.57 20.94
C PHE A 35 8.31 38.32 21.96
N VAL A 36 8.65 37.71 23.10
CA VAL A 36 7.75 37.69 24.25
C VAL A 36 7.88 39.05 24.91
N THR A 37 7.28 40.07 24.31
CA THR A 37 6.80 41.21 25.07
C THR A 37 5.39 40.84 25.52
N ASN A 38 5.28 40.40 26.77
CA ASN A 38 4.07 40.32 27.59
C ASN A 38 3.04 39.21 27.28
N VAL A 39 3.42 37.94 27.48
CA VAL A 39 2.43 36.93 27.89
C VAL A 39 2.40 36.91 29.42
N THR A 40 1.41 37.57 30.02
CA THR A 40 1.14 37.47 31.45
C THR A 40 0.72 36.04 31.77
N ALA A 41 1.55 35.33 32.53
CA ALA A 41 1.22 34.00 33.03
C ALA A 41 -0.10 34.03 33.82
N PRO A 42 -0.99 33.03 33.68
CA PRO A 42 -2.17 32.92 34.52
C PRO A 42 -1.75 32.80 36.01
N PRO A 43 -2.57 33.31 36.96
CA PRO A 43 -2.18 33.48 38.36
C PRO A 43 -1.68 32.18 39.03
N ILE A 44 -2.10 31.03 38.52
CA ILE A 44 -1.82 29.69 39.07
C ILE A 44 -0.33 29.32 38.96
N ALA A 45 0.44 29.93 38.06
CA ALA A 45 1.84 29.58 37.83
C ALA A 45 2.85 30.34 38.71
N LYS A 46 2.44 31.42 39.40
CA LYS A 46 3.36 32.25 40.18
C LYS A 46 3.77 31.63 41.52
N ASP A 47 2.85 30.92 42.18
CA ASP A 47 3.07 30.47 43.56
C ASP A 47 3.71 29.08 43.67
N ALA A 48 3.68 28.29 42.59
CA ALA A 48 4.05 26.88 42.68
C ALA A 48 5.56 26.61 42.47
N PHE A 49 6.36 27.54 41.92
CA PHE A 49 7.70 27.20 41.41
C PHE A 49 8.72 28.35 41.50
N ASN A 50 8.92 28.90 42.70
CA ASN A 50 10.09 29.73 43.00
C ASN A 50 11.36 28.85 43.03
N ILE A 51 12.25 29.01 42.05
CA ILE A 51 13.63 28.52 42.14
C ILE A 51 14.45 29.65 42.77
N GLU A 52 14.95 29.43 43.99
CA GLU A 52 15.77 30.42 44.70
C GLU A 52 16.98 30.85 43.84
N GLY A 53 17.08 32.16 43.55
CA GLY A 53 18.21 32.77 42.86
C GLY A 53 18.03 33.08 41.37
N ALA A 54 16.87 32.81 40.76
CA ALA A 54 16.61 33.13 39.35
C ALA A 54 15.85 34.48 39.18
N GLU A 55 16.27 35.33 38.24
CA GLU A 55 15.59 36.61 37.96
C GLU A 55 14.10 36.41 37.62
N PRO A 56 13.22 37.39 37.93
CA PRO A 56 11.78 37.28 37.66
C PRO A 56 11.51 37.04 36.17
N GLY A 57 11.12 35.80 35.82
CA GLY A 57 10.88 35.38 34.43
C GLY A 57 11.81 34.30 33.90
N ALA A 58 12.98 34.08 34.52
CA ALA A 58 13.93 33.03 34.11
C ALA A 58 13.35 31.62 34.27
N GLY A 59 12.61 31.35 35.37
CA GLY A 59 11.90 30.08 35.57
C GLY A 59 10.87 29.81 34.46
N ALA A 60 10.01 30.78 34.14
CA ALA A 60 8.99 30.65 33.11
C ALA A 60 9.58 30.41 31.70
N LEU A 61 10.73 31.02 31.39
CA LEU A 61 11.43 30.81 30.11
C LEU A 61 12.01 29.39 30.00
N ILE A 62 12.60 28.87 31.08
CA ILE A 62 13.13 27.50 31.15
C ILE A 62 12.00 26.48 31.00
N PHE A 63 10.87 26.67 31.67
CA PHE A 63 9.70 25.79 31.55
C PHE A 63 9.10 25.81 30.13
N ALA A 64 8.99 26.98 29.50
CA ALA A 64 8.49 27.08 28.12
C ALA A 64 9.38 26.30 27.12
N ASN A 65 10.70 26.37 27.30
CA ASN A 65 11.66 25.62 26.48
C ASN A 65 11.59 24.10 26.74
N ILE A 66 11.42 23.67 27.99
CA ILE A 66 11.23 22.26 28.34
C ILE A 66 9.92 21.73 27.74
N ILE A 67 8.83 22.51 27.79
CA ILE A 67 7.54 22.14 27.18
C ILE A 67 7.66 22.06 25.65
N MET A 68 8.35 23.02 25.01
CA MET A 68 8.60 22.99 23.57
C MET A 68 9.45 21.79 23.15
N LEU A 69 10.53 21.49 23.89
CA LEU A 69 11.40 20.35 23.63
C LEU A 69 10.67 19.02 23.84
N THR A 70 9.84 18.91 24.88
CA THR A 70 9.04 17.70 25.13
C THR A 70 7.98 17.48 24.06
N ILE A 71 7.29 18.54 23.60
CA ILE A 71 6.36 18.44 22.45
C ILE A 71 7.09 18.05 21.17
N MET A 72 8.29 18.60 20.92
CA MET A 72 9.11 18.26 19.75
C MET A 72 9.57 16.79 19.79
N LEU A 73 10.08 16.33 20.93
CA LEU A 73 10.50 14.94 21.13
C LEU A 73 9.32 13.96 21.05
N LEU A 74 8.16 14.33 21.59
CA LEU A 74 6.94 13.53 21.48
C LEU A 74 6.46 13.46 20.03
N GLY A 75 6.48 14.58 19.30
CA GLY A 75 6.17 14.63 17.87
C GLY A 75 7.12 13.77 17.03
N ALA A 76 8.43 13.85 17.31
CA ALA A 76 9.45 13.03 16.67
C ALA A 76 9.28 11.54 16.99
N TYR A 77 8.95 11.19 18.23
CA TYR A 77 8.68 9.82 18.65
C TYR A 77 7.43 9.24 17.97
N ILE A 78 6.34 10.02 17.89
CA ILE A 78 5.11 9.63 17.19
C ILE A 78 5.37 9.44 15.69
N ALA A 79 6.12 10.35 15.05
CA ALA A 79 6.51 10.24 13.65
C ALA A 79 7.41 9.03 13.39
N TRP A 80 8.36 8.78 14.27
CA TRP A 80 9.24 7.61 14.19
C TRP A 80 8.46 6.30 14.35
N ARG A 81 7.53 6.21 15.30
CA ARG A 81 6.63 5.06 15.49
C ARG A 81 5.70 4.85 14.30
N ALA A 82 5.19 5.92 13.70
CA ALA A 82 4.39 5.87 12.47
C ALA A 82 5.17 5.28 11.28
N LEU A 83 6.44 5.64 11.14
CA LEU A 83 7.33 5.14 10.09
C LEU A 83 7.78 3.69 10.33
N LYS A 84 7.98 3.27 11.59
CA LYS A 84 8.30 1.87 11.93
C LYS A 84 7.15 0.87 11.69
N GLY A 85 5.97 1.34 11.32
CA GLY A 85 4.84 0.50 10.91
C GLY A 85 4.12 -0.20 12.06
N ASP A 86 4.14 0.40 13.25
CA ASP A 86 3.49 -0.13 14.44
C ASP A 86 1.95 -0.16 14.24
N GLN A 87 1.37 -1.36 14.13
CA GLN A 87 -0.04 -1.57 13.77
C GLN A 87 -1.03 -0.96 14.77
N LYS A 88 -0.58 -0.70 16.01
CA LYS A 88 -1.42 -0.21 17.10
C LYS A 88 -2.04 1.17 16.83
N ASN A 89 -1.45 1.97 15.93
CA ASN A 89 -1.93 3.32 15.60
C ASN A 89 -1.95 3.62 14.08
N ARG A 90 -2.76 2.87 13.33
CA ARG A 90 -2.95 3.08 11.86
C ARG A 90 -3.29 4.53 11.49
N TRP A 91 -4.10 5.21 12.30
CA TRP A 91 -4.51 6.59 12.03
C TRP A 91 -3.33 7.58 12.09
N ILE A 92 -2.40 7.41 13.03
CA ILE A 92 -1.19 8.25 13.15
C ILE A 92 -0.32 8.08 11.91
N ARG A 93 -0.12 6.84 11.45
CA ARG A 93 0.61 6.57 10.21
C ARG A 93 -0.05 7.25 9.01
N SER A 94 -1.37 7.15 8.90
CA SER A 94 -2.12 7.82 7.83
C SER A 94 -1.96 9.34 7.87
N CYS A 95 -2.04 9.97 9.06
CA CYS A 95 -1.78 11.40 9.21
C CYS A 95 -0.33 11.76 8.83
N ALA A 96 0.65 11.00 9.29
CA ALA A 96 2.06 11.24 8.96
C ALA A 96 2.32 11.15 7.45
N ILE A 97 1.76 10.14 6.77
CA ILE A 97 1.83 10.02 5.31
C ILE A 97 1.12 11.20 4.63
N ALA A 98 -0.05 11.59 5.13
CA ALA A 98 -0.81 12.73 4.61
C ALA A 98 -0.04 14.05 4.70
N PHE A 99 0.61 14.34 5.83
CA PHE A 99 1.47 15.51 5.97
C PHE A 99 2.73 15.40 5.10
N ALA A 100 3.34 14.21 5.04
CA ALA A 100 4.52 13.96 4.22
C ALA A 100 4.26 14.15 2.72
N SER A 101 3.00 13.98 2.26
CA SER A 101 2.63 14.13 0.84
C SER A 101 2.31 15.57 0.43
N ILE A 102 2.15 16.53 1.35
CA ILE A 102 1.76 17.93 1.03
C ILE A 102 2.73 18.59 0.02
N ARG A 103 4.01 18.24 0.10
CA ARG A 103 5.06 18.74 -0.82
C ARG A 103 5.67 17.63 -1.68
N GLY A 104 5.03 16.47 -1.74
CA GLY A 104 5.48 15.36 -2.56
C GLY A 104 4.85 15.38 -3.95
N THR A 105 5.18 14.38 -4.76
CA THR A 105 4.58 14.21 -6.09
C THR A 105 3.10 13.85 -5.95
N SER A 106 2.21 14.59 -6.60
CA SER A 106 0.79 14.29 -6.64
C SER A 106 0.40 13.66 -7.98
N PHE A 107 -0.22 12.49 -7.90
CA PHE A 107 -0.99 11.87 -8.97
C PHE A 107 -2.48 11.82 -8.60
N GLN A 108 -2.94 12.72 -7.71
CA GLN A 108 -4.34 12.72 -7.30
C GLN A 108 -5.27 12.89 -8.51
N GLY A 109 -6.23 11.98 -8.66
CA GLY A 109 -7.17 11.97 -9.78
C GLY A 109 -6.55 11.67 -11.15
N ALA A 110 -5.25 11.42 -11.23
CA ALA A 110 -4.56 11.20 -12.49
C ALA A 110 -4.95 9.83 -13.10
N ASN A 111 -5.08 9.78 -14.41
CA ASN A 111 -5.18 8.52 -15.13
C ASN A 111 -3.77 7.95 -15.35
N LEU A 112 -3.42 6.92 -14.59
CA LEU A 112 -2.14 6.21 -14.65
C LEU A 112 -2.29 4.84 -15.31
N THR A 113 -3.29 4.67 -16.17
CA THR A 113 -3.53 3.42 -16.87
C THR A 113 -2.29 3.01 -17.68
N ASN A 114 -1.76 1.81 -17.44
CA ASN A 114 -0.51 1.28 -18.01
C ASN A 114 0.77 2.08 -17.69
N ALA A 115 0.73 3.03 -16.74
CA ALA A 115 1.94 3.75 -16.33
C ALA A 115 2.98 2.81 -15.71
N ASN A 116 4.26 3.14 -15.86
CA ASN A 116 5.37 2.32 -15.39
C ASN A 116 6.18 3.02 -14.30
N PHE A 117 6.12 2.49 -13.08
CA PHE A 117 6.88 2.96 -11.93
C PHE A 117 8.03 2.01 -11.55
N THR A 118 8.42 1.09 -12.43
CA THR A 118 9.41 0.04 -12.10
C THR A 118 10.68 0.64 -11.48
N GLY A 119 11.05 0.19 -10.29
CA GLY A 119 12.27 0.62 -9.59
C GLY A 119 12.24 2.03 -8.99
N THR A 120 11.20 2.82 -9.22
CA THR A 120 11.10 4.19 -8.71
C THR A 120 10.93 4.24 -7.19
N THR A 121 11.28 5.38 -6.59
CA THR A 121 10.99 5.64 -5.16
C THR A 121 9.74 6.50 -5.04
N LEU A 122 8.67 5.97 -4.44
CA LEU A 122 7.35 6.61 -4.32
C LEU A 122 7.02 7.03 -2.88
N LYS A 123 8.03 7.49 -2.14
CA LYS A 123 7.81 8.09 -0.81
C LYS A 123 7.10 9.44 -0.97
N SER A 124 6.20 9.77 -0.05
CA SER A 124 5.48 11.06 -0.08
C SER A 124 4.64 11.27 -1.35
N THR A 125 4.33 10.22 -2.12
CA THR A 125 3.53 10.33 -3.34
C THR A 125 2.04 10.23 -3.01
N ASP A 126 1.20 11.06 -3.63
CA ASP A 126 -0.27 11.00 -3.48
C ASP A 126 -0.92 10.29 -4.67
N PHE A 127 -1.64 9.20 -4.41
CA PHE A 127 -2.39 8.41 -5.40
C PHE A 127 -3.91 8.45 -5.15
N ARG A 128 -4.41 9.32 -4.26
CA ARG A 128 -5.85 9.42 -4.02
C ARG A 128 -6.61 9.61 -5.33
N GLU A 129 -7.71 8.88 -5.51
CA GLU A 129 -8.58 9.00 -6.69
C GLU A 129 -7.88 8.71 -8.04
N ALA A 130 -6.62 8.26 -8.04
CA ALA A 130 -5.90 7.92 -9.26
C ALA A 130 -6.48 6.64 -9.88
N ILE A 131 -6.55 6.60 -11.21
CA ILE A 131 -6.88 5.39 -11.96
C ILE A 131 -5.60 4.61 -12.17
N LEU A 132 -5.45 3.48 -11.47
CA LEU A 132 -4.22 2.68 -11.46
C LEU A 132 -4.31 1.41 -12.31
N THR A 133 -5.14 1.43 -13.35
CA THR A 133 -5.42 0.24 -14.18
C THR A 133 -4.14 -0.22 -14.87
N ARG A 134 -3.71 -1.45 -14.57
CA ARG A 134 -2.53 -2.11 -15.14
C ARG A 134 -1.23 -1.32 -14.93
N THR A 135 -1.19 -0.43 -13.93
CA THR A 135 0.02 0.30 -13.54
C THR A 135 1.08 -0.67 -13.01
N ASN A 136 2.32 -0.53 -13.46
CA ASN A 136 3.41 -1.41 -13.08
C ASN A 136 4.19 -0.84 -11.88
N PHE A 137 4.14 -1.52 -10.73
CA PHE A 137 4.83 -1.13 -9.49
C PHE A 137 6.03 -2.02 -9.13
N LYS A 138 6.48 -2.88 -10.05
CA LYS A 138 7.57 -3.83 -9.77
C LYS A 138 8.81 -3.14 -9.25
N LYS A 139 9.40 -3.67 -8.18
CA LYS A 139 10.64 -3.16 -7.55
C LYS A 139 10.54 -1.70 -7.07
N THR A 140 9.35 -1.12 -6.97
CA THR A 140 9.19 0.22 -6.39
C THR A 140 9.63 0.25 -4.94
N LYS A 141 10.21 1.36 -4.51
CA LYS A 141 10.72 1.58 -3.16
C LYS A 141 9.78 2.53 -2.42
N LYS A 142 9.52 2.26 -1.15
CA LYS A 142 8.75 3.13 -0.23
C LYS A 142 7.30 3.41 -0.66
N LEU A 143 6.70 2.54 -1.48
CA LEU A 143 5.29 2.65 -1.88
C LEU A 143 4.33 2.51 -0.67
N ASP A 144 4.77 1.87 0.41
CA ASP A 144 4.02 1.80 1.67
C ASP A 144 3.97 3.15 2.44
N LEU A 145 4.78 4.12 2.01
CA LEU A 145 4.76 5.50 2.49
C LEU A 145 4.05 6.46 1.52
N ALA A 146 3.40 5.92 0.48
CA ALA A 146 2.55 6.69 -0.42
C ALA A 146 1.14 6.82 0.16
N ARG A 147 0.48 7.93 -0.15
CA ARG A 147 -0.92 8.15 0.19
C ARG A 147 -1.81 7.44 -0.83
N ALA A 148 -2.16 6.19 -0.53
CA ALA A 148 -2.95 5.34 -1.43
C ALA A 148 -4.44 5.74 -1.55
N GLY A 149 -5.00 6.42 -0.54
CA GLY A 149 -6.43 6.71 -0.51
C GLY A 149 -7.27 5.43 -0.50
N THR A 150 -8.32 5.39 -1.32
CA THR A 150 -9.22 4.24 -1.51
C THR A 150 -8.79 3.30 -2.64
N THR A 151 -7.63 3.52 -3.26
CA THR A 151 -7.11 2.65 -4.33
C THR A 151 -6.75 1.26 -3.79
N TYR A 152 -6.53 0.29 -4.69
CA TYR A 152 -6.06 -1.05 -4.29
C TYR A 152 -4.71 -1.03 -3.54
N LEU A 153 -3.94 0.07 -3.64
CA LEU A 153 -2.66 0.22 -2.94
C LEU A 153 -2.83 0.34 -1.41
N GLN A 154 -4.04 0.56 -0.90
CA GLN A 154 -4.31 0.58 0.53
C GLN A 154 -4.08 -0.79 1.19
N ASN A 155 -4.34 -1.87 0.44
CA ASN A 155 -4.13 -3.24 0.91
C ASN A 155 -2.64 -3.58 0.86
N SER A 156 -2.07 -3.95 2.02
CA SER A 156 -0.63 -4.25 2.14
C SER A 156 -0.23 -5.52 1.39
N GLN A 157 -1.07 -6.55 1.34
CA GLN A 157 -0.80 -7.78 0.60
C GLN A 157 -0.77 -7.51 -0.91
N VAL A 158 -1.76 -6.76 -1.43
CA VAL A 158 -1.81 -6.34 -2.84
C VAL A 158 -0.58 -5.51 -3.20
N ARG A 159 -0.24 -4.52 -2.36
CA ARG A 159 0.95 -3.69 -2.58
C ARG A 159 2.22 -4.52 -2.61
N GLN A 160 2.40 -5.47 -1.69
CA GLN A 160 3.57 -6.35 -1.70
C GLN A 160 3.61 -7.23 -2.96
N LEU A 161 2.48 -7.82 -3.36
CA LEU A 161 2.39 -8.63 -4.57
C LEU A 161 2.78 -7.82 -5.82
N LEU A 162 2.30 -6.58 -5.96
CA LEU A 162 2.62 -5.72 -7.11
C LEU A 162 4.09 -5.30 -7.15
N ILE A 163 4.72 -5.14 -5.99
CA ILE A 163 6.14 -4.74 -5.89
C ILE A 163 7.05 -5.92 -6.21
N THR A 164 6.80 -7.07 -5.60
CA THR A 164 7.73 -8.21 -5.65
C THR A 164 7.41 -9.15 -6.81
N GLY A 165 6.14 -9.27 -7.19
CA GLY A 165 5.64 -10.35 -8.04
C GLY A 165 5.64 -11.72 -7.35
N GLU A 166 5.91 -11.78 -6.04
CA GLU A 166 6.07 -13.03 -5.27
C GLU A 166 4.81 -13.27 -4.42
N GLY A 167 3.96 -14.18 -4.88
CA GLY A 167 2.69 -14.57 -4.27
C GLY A 167 2.59 -16.06 -3.91
N GLN A 168 3.66 -16.83 -4.05
CA GLN A 168 3.64 -18.28 -3.86
C GLN A 168 3.23 -18.66 -2.45
N ASN A 169 2.41 -19.71 -2.33
CA ASN A 169 1.89 -20.24 -1.07
C ASN A 169 1.14 -19.20 -0.20
N LYS A 170 0.68 -18.08 -0.79
CA LYS A 170 -0.07 -17.05 -0.06
C LYS A 170 -1.57 -17.22 -0.24
N ASN A 171 -2.32 -16.74 0.74
CA ASN A 171 -3.75 -16.61 0.66
C ASN A 171 -4.13 -15.19 0.20
N PHE A 172 -4.85 -15.11 -0.92
CA PHE A 172 -5.45 -13.91 -1.49
C PHE A 172 -6.97 -14.08 -1.67
N ASP A 173 -7.59 -14.97 -0.88
CA ASP A 173 -9.02 -15.24 -0.93
C ASP A 173 -9.80 -13.95 -0.69
N ARG A 174 -10.90 -13.77 -1.42
CA ARG A 174 -11.82 -12.63 -1.33
C ARG A 174 -11.18 -11.27 -1.58
N LEU A 175 -9.95 -11.21 -2.08
CA LEU A 175 -9.33 -9.93 -2.41
C LEU A 175 -9.87 -9.38 -3.74
N ASP A 176 -10.05 -8.07 -3.75
CA ASP A 176 -10.24 -7.28 -4.96
C ASP A 176 -8.87 -7.13 -5.66
N LEU A 177 -8.68 -7.90 -6.73
CA LEU A 177 -7.47 -7.92 -7.57
C LEU A 177 -7.76 -7.35 -8.96
N ARG A 178 -8.83 -6.56 -9.07
CA ARG A 178 -9.27 -5.97 -10.33
C ARG A 178 -8.23 -4.99 -10.83
N TYR A 179 -8.08 -4.95 -12.15
CA TYR A 179 -7.21 -4.02 -12.86
C TYR A 179 -5.70 -4.14 -12.54
N LEU A 180 -5.26 -5.11 -11.73
CA LEU A 180 -3.86 -5.20 -11.33
C LEU A 180 -2.94 -5.58 -12.50
N ASN A 181 -1.67 -5.15 -12.43
CA ASN A 181 -0.62 -5.66 -13.29
C ASN A 181 0.19 -6.73 -12.55
N LEU A 182 -0.12 -7.99 -12.85
CA LEU A 182 0.49 -9.19 -12.31
C LEU A 182 1.24 -9.98 -13.41
N GLN A 183 1.66 -9.30 -14.48
CA GLN A 183 2.42 -9.91 -15.56
C GLN A 183 3.65 -10.64 -15.00
N GLY A 184 3.80 -11.92 -15.29
CA GLY A 184 4.92 -12.74 -14.83
C GLY A 184 4.97 -12.94 -13.31
N ALA A 185 3.88 -12.70 -12.58
CA ALA A 185 3.83 -12.94 -11.14
C ALA A 185 3.97 -14.45 -10.85
N LYS A 186 4.66 -14.77 -9.76
CA LYS A 186 4.81 -16.13 -9.27
C LYS A 186 3.74 -16.39 -8.22
N LEU A 187 2.68 -17.10 -8.60
CA LEU A 187 1.47 -17.34 -7.82
C LEU A 187 1.26 -18.86 -7.57
N GLU A 188 2.35 -19.63 -7.61
CA GLU A 188 2.32 -21.07 -7.41
C GLU A 188 1.77 -21.44 -6.03
N ASN A 189 0.86 -22.42 -5.97
CA ASN A 189 0.17 -22.86 -4.75
C ASN A 189 -0.59 -21.73 -4.01
N ALA A 190 -0.85 -20.59 -4.64
CA ALA A 190 -1.58 -19.49 -4.02
C ALA A 190 -3.10 -19.78 -4.02
N SER A 191 -3.80 -19.26 -3.02
CA SER A 191 -5.26 -19.38 -2.91
C SER A 191 -5.93 -18.08 -3.34
N PHE A 192 -6.93 -18.19 -4.20
CA PHE A 192 -7.73 -17.07 -4.74
C PHE A 192 -9.24 -17.35 -4.66
N ILE A 193 -9.66 -18.07 -3.62
CA ILE A 193 -11.07 -18.44 -3.42
C ILE A 193 -11.90 -17.15 -3.33
N ASP A 194 -12.94 -17.03 -4.15
CA ASP A 194 -13.81 -15.85 -4.23
C ASP A 194 -13.08 -14.53 -4.60
N ALA A 195 -11.87 -14.58 -5.19
CA ALA A 195 -11.14 -13.39 -5.61
C ALA A 195 -11.63 -12.85 -6.98
N ASP A 196 -11.41 -11.56 -7.23
CA ASP A 196 -11.84 -10.89 -8.47
C ASP A 196 -10.65 -10.32 -9.25
N PHE A 197 -10.37 -10.86 -10.43
CA PHE A 197 -9.33 -10.41 -11.37
C PHE A 197 -9.89 -9.63 -12.56
N TYR A 198 -11.09 -9.03 -12.47
CA TYR A 198 -11.68 -8.27 -13.56
C TYR A 198 -10.67 -7.29 -14.19
N GLN A 199 -10.43 -7.42 -15.50
CA GLN A 199 -9.46 -6.64 -16.29
C GLN A 199 -7.98 -6.68 -15.84
N ALA A 200 -7.60 -7.58 -14.93
CA ALA A 200 -6.21 -7.76 -14.52
C ALA A 200 -5.32 -8.26 -15.67
N ASN A 201 -4.03 -7.93 -15.61
CA ASN A 201 -3.01 -8.44 -16.51
C ASN A 201 -2.20 -9.53 -15.80
N LEU A 202 -2.38 -10.79 -16.18
CA LEU A 202 -1.72 -11.99 -15.66
C LEU A 202 -0.83 -12.65 -16.72
N GLN A 203 -0.46 -11.92 -17.78
CA GLN A 203 0.35 -12.48 -18.86
C GLN A 203 1.64 -13.13 -18.34
N GLY A 204 1.87 -14.39 -18.68
CA GLY A 204 3.06 -15.13 -18.22
C GLY A 204 3.09 -15.44 -16.72
N ALA A 205 2.02 -15.22 -15.96
CA ALA A 205 1.98 -15.53 -14.53
C ALA A 205 2.06 -17.05 -14.31
N ASN A 206 2.76 -17.47 -13.26
CA ASN A 206 2.78 -18.86 -12.83
C ASN A 206 1.68 -19.09 -11.79
N LEU A 207 0.54 -19.64 -12.22
CA LEU A 207 -0.60 -20.04 -11.39
C LEU A 207 -0.65 -21.56 -11.18
N SER A 208 0.48 -22.27 -11.39
CA SER A 208 0.50 -23.72 -11.21
C SER A 208 0.11 -24.08 -9.77
N ARG A 209 -0.74 -25.10 -9.65
CA ARG A 209 -1.31 -25.54 -8.36
C ARG A 209 -2.06 -24.47 -7.55
N ALA A 210 -2.44 -23.35 -8.18
CA ALA A 210 -3.27 -22.35 -7.52
C ALA A 210 -4.70 -22.86 -7.27
N ILE A 211 -5.36 -22.34 -6.24
CA ILE A 211 -6.77 -22.62 -5.94
C ILE A 211 -7.60 -21.46 -6.48
N LEU A 212 -8.29 -21.68 -7.62
CA LEU A 212 -9.09 -20.68 -8.34
C LEU A 212 -10.59 -20.97 -8.23
N VAL A 213 -11.07 -21.15 -7.00
CA VAL A 213 -12.48 -21.50 -6.72
C VAL A 213 -13.34 -20.24 -6.69
N ASN A 214 -14.42 -20.22 -7.47
CA ASN A 214 -15.30 -19.05 -7.61
C ASN A 214 -14.53 -17.76 -7.99
N THR A 215 -13.39 -17.89 -8.66
CA THR A 215 -12.51 -16.77 -9.01
C THR A 215 -12.99 -16.13 -10.31
N LYS A 216 -13.07 -14.80 -10.36
CA LYS A 216 -13.52 -14.08 -11.55
C LYS A 216 -12.37 -13.63 -12.43
N PHE A 217 -12.42 -13.97 -13.71
CA PHE A 217 -11.40 -13.61 -14.71
C PHE A 217 -11.96 -12.77 -15.87
N ASP A 218 -13.13 -12.18 -15.71
CA ASP A 218 -13.75 -11.32 -16.71
C ASP A 218 -12.79 -10.27 -17.28
N ARG A 219 -12.57 -10.32 -18.61
CA ARG A 219 -11.66 -9.42 -19.34
C ARG A 219 -10.20 -9.45 -18.86
N ALA A 220 -9.81 -10.44 -18.05
CA ALA A 220 -8.45 -10.65 -17.63
C ALA A 220 -7.60 -11.14 -18.81
N ASP A 221 -6.30 -10.82 -18.76
CA ASP A 221 -5.33 -11.26 -19.75
C ASP A 221 -4.41 -12.31 -19.14
N LEU A 222 -4.67 -13.59 -19.41
CA LEU A 222 -3.87 -14.72 -18.92
C LEU A 222 -2.95 -15.29 -20.01
N ARG A 223 -2.69 -14.57 -21.11
CA ARG A 223 -1.87 -15.13 -22.20
C ARG A 223 -0.52 -15.61 -21.70
N SER A 224 -0.10 -16.79 -22.13
CA SER A 224 1.14 -17.44 -21.69
C SER A 224 1.24 -17.75 -20.18
N ALA A 225 0.15 -17.66 -19.41
CA ALA A 225 0.16 -18.08 -18.01
C ALA A 225 0.25 -19.61 -17.90
N ASN A 226 0.76 -20.09 -16.76
CA ASN A 226 0.81 -21.51 -16.44
C ASN A 226 -0.27 -21.87 -15.41
N LEU A 227 -1.22 -22.71 -15.80
CA LEU A 227 -2.32 -23.22 -14.95
C LEU A 227 -2.14 -24.69 -14.56
N THR A 228 -0.97 -25.28 -14.82
CA THR A 228 -0.74 -26.71 -14.55
C THR A 228 -1.01 -27.07 -13.09
N GLY A 229 -1.96 -27.98 -12.88
CA GLY A 229 -2.39 -28.49 -11.59
C GLY A 229 -3.24 -27.54 -10.77
N SER A 230 -3.72 -26.41 -11.32
CA SER A 230 -4.63 -25.53 -10.59
C SER A 230 -6.02 -26.16 -10.40
N CYS A 231 -6.73 -25.77 -9.33
CA CYS A 231 -8.17 -26.00 -9.20
C CYS A 231 -8.92 -24.86 -9.88
N ILE A 232 -9.86 -25.14 -10.78
CA ILE A 232 -10.65 -24.12 -11.50
C ILE A 232 -12.16 -24.24 -11.25
N GLN A 233 -12.55 -24.76 -10.09
CA GLN A 233 -13.96 -24.94 -9.74
C GLN A 233 -14.73 -23.62 -9.80
N ASN A 234 -15.73 -23.53 -10.68
CA ASN A 234 -16.56 -22.33 -10.88
C ASN A 234 -15.74 -21.05 -11.14
N TRP A 235 -14.58 -21.17 -11.79
CA TRP A 235 -13.90 -19.97 -12.24
C TRP A 235 -14.72 -19.30 -13.35
N ASP A 236 -14.88 -17.99 -13.28
CA ASP A 236 -15.72 -17.24 -14.21
C ASP A 236 -14.85 -16.68 -15.33
N ILE A 237 -14.91 -17.34 -16.49
CA ILE A 237 -14.29 -16.88 -17.73
C ILE A 237 -15.37 -16.49 -18.74
N THR A 238 -15.20 -15.34 -19.38
CA THR A 238 -16.03 -14.93 -20.53
C THR A 238 -15.26 -14.96 -21.84
N LYS A 239 -15.96 -14.78 -22.97
CA LYS A 239 -15.35 -14.64 -24.32
C LYS A 239 -14.32 -13.52 -24.43
N THR A 240 -14.27 -12.62 -23.45
CA THR A 240 -13.32 -11.49 -23.39
C THR A 240 -12.06 -11.79 -22.57
N THR A 241 -12.04 -12.93 -21.87
CA THR A 241 -10.87 -13.46 -21.17
C THR A 241 -9.86 -13.95 -22.20
N LYS A 242 -8.61 -13.52 -22.09
CA LYS A 242 -7.57 -13.91 -23.05
C LYS A 242 -6.79 -15.10 -22.52
N LEU A 243 -6.83 -16.21 -23.24
CA LEU A 243 -6.26 -17.51 -22.86
C LEU A 243 -5.24 -18.04 -23.88
N ASP A 244 -4.77 -17.21 -24.81
CA ASP A 244 -3.83 -17.65 -25.84
C ASP A 244 -2.49 -18.10 -25.23
N GLY A 245 -2.01 -19.26 -25.66
CA GLY A 245 -0.72 -19.80 -25.24
C GLY A 245 -0.65 -20.23 -23.76
N ILE A 246 -1.79 -20.47 -23.10
CA ILE A 246 -1.82 -21.04 -21.75
C ILE A 246 -1.05 -22.36 -21.73
N ALA A 247 -0.11 -22.47 -20.78
CA ALA A 247 0.52 -23.74 -20.44
C ALA A 247 -0.35 -24.46 -19.40
N CYS A 248 -0.87 -25.63 -19.76
CA CYS A 248 -1.73 -26.40 -18.87
C CYS A 248 -1.60 -27.89 -19.19
N ASP A 249 -0.87 -28.62 -18.35
CA ASP A 249 -0.80 -30.08 -18.50
C ASP A 249 -2.08 -30.74 -17.99
N TYR A 250 -2.58 -30.32 -16.83
CA TYR A 250 -3.81 -30.83 -16.19
C TYR A 250 -4.39 -29.79 -15.24
N VAL A 251 -5.66 -29.93 -14.84
CA VAL A 251 -6.35 -29.15 -13.81
C VAL A 251 -7.23 -30.03 -12.93
N TYR A 252 -7.71 -29.47 -11.83
CA TYR A 252 -8.73 -30.05 -10.96
C TYR A 252 -10.03 -29.26 -11.08
N LEU A 253 -11.17 -29.93 -11.05
CA LEU A 253 -12.49 -29.32 -11.22
C LEU A 253 -13.27 -29.19 -9.90
N GLU A 254 -12.83 -29.86 -8.84
CA GLU A 254 -13.46 -29.84 -7.53
C GLU A 254 -12.43 -29.53 -6.44
N TRP A 255 -12.71 -28.51 -5.64
CA TRP A 255 -11.87 -28.21 -4.49
C TRP A 255 -12.36 -28.97 -3.26
N VAL A 256 -11.52 -29.89 -2.78
CA VAL A 256 -11.75 -30.63 -1.54
C VAL A 256 -10.97 -29.98 -0.41
N LYS A 257 -11.70 -29.53 0.62
CA LYS A 257 -11.13 -28.85 1.80
C LYS A 257 -10.62 -29.86 2.83
N GLU A 258 -9.57 -30.61 2.50
CA GLU A 258 -8.85 -31.47 3.45
C GLU A 258 -7.33 -31.45 3.18
N ASP A 259 -6.54 -31.70 4.22
CA ASP A 259 -5.06 -31.58 4.32
C ASP A 259 -4.24 -32.43 3.31
N ASN A 260 -4.91 -33.09 2.36
CA ASN A 260 -4.36 -34.12 1.46
C ASN A 260 -4.53 -33.78 -0.03
N TRP A 261 -4.56 -32.51 -0.44
CA TRP A 261 -4.63 -32.14 -1.87
C TRP A 261 -3.48 -32.73 -2.71
N LEU A 262 -2.34 -33.04 -2.08
CA LEU A 262 -1.20 -33.74 -2.70
C LEU A 262 -1.28 -35.27 -2.65
N ASN A 263 -2.27 -35.85 -1.95
CA ASN A 263 -2.32 -37.26 -1.53
C ASN A 263 -3.42 -38.11 -2.20
N GLY A 264 -3.90 -37.71 -3.38
CA GLY A 264 -4.24 -38.72 -4.40
C GLY A 264 -5.70 -38.94 -4.77
N ASP A 265 -6.63 -38.06 -4.43
CA ASP A 265 -7.92 -38.09 -5.12
C ASP A 265 -7.80 -37.34 -6.47
N LYS A 266 -7.39 -38.07 -7.51
CA LYS A 266 -7.25 -37.55 -8.89
C LYS A 266 -8.54 -37.70 -9.71
N ARG A 267 -9.68 -37.97 -9.08
CA ARG A 267 -10.93 -38.29 -9.80
C ARG A 267 -11.47 -37.12 -10.62
N ASP A 268 -11.23 -35.90 -10.19
CA ASP A 268 -11.66 -34.66 -10.86
C ASP A 268 -10.54 -34.04 -11.73
N GLN A 269 -9.39 -34.72 -11.84
CA GLN A 269 -8.30 -34.26 -12.70
C GLN A 269 -8.71 -34.34 -14.18
N MET A 270 -8.51 -33.25 -14.91
CA MET A 270 -8.68 -33.20 -16.36
C MET A 270 -7.36 -32.83 -17.06
N PRO A 271 -6.97 -33.52 -18.15
CA PRO A 271 -7.57 -34.77 -18.59
C PRO A 271 -7.32 -35.89 -17.56
N PRO A 272 -8.18 -36.93 -17.51
CA PRO A 272 -8.02 -38.03 -16.53
C PRO A 272 -6.69 -38.80 -16.70
N ARG A 273 -6.09 -38.73 -17.90
CA ARG A 273 -4.77 -39.29 -18.22
C ARG A 273 -4.05 -38.40 -19.23
N GLY A 274 -2.73 -38.33 -19.15
CA GLY A 274 -1.91 -37.56 -20.09
C GLY A 274 -1.91 -36.07 -19.78
N LYS A 275 -1.78 -35.26 -20.84
CA LYS A 275 -1.75 -33.80 -20.77
C LYS A 275 -2.75 -33.23 -21.77
N PHE A 276 -3.26 -32.02 -21.53
CA PHE A 276 -4.01 -31.33 -22.57
C PHE A 276 -3.15 -31.15 -23.83
N ILE A 277 -3.80 -31.27 -25.00
CA ILE A 277 -3.24 -30.75 -26.24
C ILE A 277 -3.26 -29.22 -26.18
N GLU A 278 -2.39 -28.58 -26.95
CA GLU A 278 -2.34 -27.12 -27.04
C GLU A 278 -3.74 -26.54 -27.35
N GLY A 279 -4.20 -25.60 -26.53
CA GLY A 279 -5.54 -25.00 -26.62
C GLY A 279 -6.71 -25.88 -26.13
N GLY A 280 -6.49 -27.17 -25.88
CA GLY A 280 -7.55 -28.11 -25.47
C GLY A 280 -8.20 -27.79 -24.13
N PHE A 281 -7.48 -27.11 -23.25
CA PHE A 281 -7.96 -26.67 -21.93
C PHE A 281 -9.11 -25.66 -22.00
N VAL A 282 -9.16 -24.80 -23.02
CA VAL A 282 -10.12 -23.66 -23.11
C VAL A 282 -11.56 -24.13 -23.35
N ASN A 283 -11.77 -25.42 -23.61
CA ASN A 283 -13.09 -26.01 -23.82
C ASN A 283 -13.75 -26.56 -22.54
N PHE A 284 -13.10 -26.40 -21.37
CA PHE A 284 -13.59 -26.80 -20.05
C PHE A 284 -13.91 -25.56 -19.20
#